data_AF-A0A7Z0NM54-F1
#
_entry.id   AF-A0A7Z0NM54-F1
#
_cell.length_a   1.000
_cell.length_b   1.000
_cell.length_c   1.000
_cell.angle_alpha   90.00
_cell.angle_beta   90.00
_cell.angle_gamma   90.00
#
_symmetry.space_group_name_H-M   'P 1'
#
loop_
_entity.id
_entity.type
_entity.pdbx_description
1 polymer ?
#
loop_
_entity_poly.entity_id
_entity_poly.type
_entity_poly.pdbx_seq_one_letter_code
_entity_poly.pdbx_strand_id
1 'polypeptide(L)'
;MAETVAVSSQVLQPNEISDSQGPTRLFAKWGLYVRAGAAVEVQVAPGWEDRVRIGWGGAATPVTTVQVEACPATSTSAAWSVFTGGTWVASPECVPLMIWAEGRQVEVRLAVGAVCDESPTR
;
A
#
# COMPACT_ATOMS: atom_id res chain seq x y z
N MET A 1 -11.80 9.50 4.16
CA MET A 1 -10.64 8.65 3.80
C MET A 1 -10.20 8.85 2.38
N ALA A 2 -11.06 8.76 1.35
CA ALA A 2 -10.68 9.21 -0.01
C ALA A 2 -10.22 10.70 -0.04
N GLU A 3 -10.67 11.49 0.93
CA GLU A 3 -10.25 12.88 1.13
C GLU A 3 -8.87 13.03 1.80
N THR A 4 -8.32 11.96 2.39
CA THR A 4 -7.09 11.95 3.22
C THR A 4 -5.99 11.07 2.61
N VAL A 5 -6.35 9.91 2.07
CA VAL A 5 -5.45 8.92 1.47
C VAL A 5 -6.03 8.42 0.16
N ALA A 6 -5.19 8.31 -0.87
CA ALA A 6 -5.53 7.67 -2.13
C ALA A 6 -4.42 6.70 -2.57
N VAL A 7 -4.83 5.67 -3.31
CA VAL A 7 -3.99 4.58 -3.81
C VAL A 7 -4.38 4.28 -5.27
N SER A 8 -3.54 3.53 -5.99
CA SER A 8 -3.85 3.14 -7.37
C SER A 8 -5.08 2.22 -7.42
N SER A 9 -5.98 2.48 -8.37
CA SER A 9 -7.10 1.59 -8.71
C SER A 9 -6.82 0.67 -9.90
N GLN A 10 -5.67 0.84 -10.56
CA GLN A 10 -5.29 0.02 -11.72
C GLN A 10 -4.60 -1.28 -11.27
N VAL A 11 -4.62 -2.28 -12.17
CA VAL A 11 -3.77 -3.46 -12.01
C VAL A 11 -2.31 -3.03 -12.12
N LEU A 12 -1.58 -3.20 -11.03
CA LEU A 12 -0.16 -2.93 -10.95
C LEU A 12 0.62 -4.05 -11.62
N GLN A 13 1.72 -3.71 -12.28
CA GLN A 13 2.62 -4.70 -12.85
C GLN A 13 3.66 -5.15 -11.82
N PRO A 14 3.64 -6.41 -11.38
CA PRO A 14 4.72 -6.98 -10.59
C PRO A 14 5.89 -7.37 -11.50
N ASN A 15 7.11 -7.09 -11.03
CA ASN A 15 8.34 -7.54 -11.67
C ASN A 15 9.06 -8.52 -10.75
N GLU A 16 9.70 -9.53 -11.32
CA GLU A 16 10.54 -10.44 -10.55
C GLU A 16 11.80 -9.70 -10.09
N ILE A 17 12.07 -9.77 -8.78
CA ILE A 17 13.24 -9.14 -8.15
C ILE A 17 14.13 -10.16 -7.44
N SER A 18 13.70 -11.42 -7.38
CA SER A 18 14.43 -12.54 -6.80
C SER A 18 13.97 -13.84 -7.44
N ASP A 19 14.90 -14.78 -7.60
CA ASP A 19 14.61 -16.15 -8.05
C ASP A 19 14.11 -17.06 -6.91
N SER A 20 14.06 -16.54 -5.68
CA SER A 20 13.63 -17.29 -4.50
C SER A 20 12.11 -17.44 -4.42
N GLN A 21 11.68 -18.53 -3.76
CA GLN A 21 10.28 -18.71 -3.40
C GLN A 21 9.98 -17.91 -2.13
N GLY A 22 8.85 -17.19 -2.10
CA GLY A 22 8.42 -16.44 -0.92
C GLY A 22 7.76 -15.11 -1.26
N PRO A 23 7.26 -14.39 -0.24
CA PRO A 23 6.47 -13.18 -0.42
C PRO A 23 7.27 -12.01 -1.00
N THR A 24 8.58 -12.14 -1.18
CA THR A 24 9.48 -11.11 -1.73
C THR A 24 9.94 -11.38 -3.17
N ARG A 25 9.38 -12.39 -3.85
CA ARG A 25 9.78 -12.77 -5.21
C ARG A 25 9.45 -11.67 -6.24
N LEU A 26 8.21 -11.22 -6.24
CA LEU A 26 7.69 -10.22 -7.17
C LEU A 26 7.49 -8.90 -6.45
N PHE A 27 7.78 -7.78 -7.11
CA PHE A 27 7.56 -6.43 -6.60
C PHE A 27 6.74 -5.58 -7.57
N ALA A 28 5.66 -4.98 -7.07
CA ALA A 28 4.88 -3.98 -7.78
C ALA A 28 5.06 -2.61 -7.11
N LYS A 29 5.55 -1.64 -7.89
CA LYS A 29 5.73 -0.25 -7.44
C LYS A 29 4.42 0.52 -7.55
N TRP A 30 4.08 1.29 -6.52
CA TRP A 30 2.93 2.19 -6.54
C TRP A 30 3.10 3.38 -5.58
N GLY A 31 2.28 4.41 -5.79
CA GLY A 31 2.29 5.64 -4.99
C GLY A 31 1.20 5.64 -3.93
N LEU A 32 1.59 5.91 -2.68
CA LEU A 32 0.65 6.23 -1.60
C LEU A 32 0.51 7.75 -1.56
N TYR A 33 -0.70 8.25 -1.82
CA TYR A 33 -1.02 9.68 -1.83
C TYR A 33 -1.62 10.04 -0.48
N VAL A 34 -1.02 10.99 0.22
CA VAL A 34 -1.43 11.41 1.55
C VAL A 34 -1.62 12.92 1.57
N ARG A 35 -2.74 13.38 2.10
CA ARG A 35 -3.04 14.80 2.27
C ARG A 35 -2.04 15.44 3.23
N ALA A 36 -1.60 16.67 2.94
CA ALA A 36 -0.71 17.40 3.84
C ALA A 36 -1.30 17.51 5.26
N GLY A 37 -0.45 17.34 6.26
CA GLY A 37 -0.84 17.32 7.68
C GLY A 37 -1.40 16.00 8.21
N ALA A 38 -1.65 15.01 7.35
CA ALA A 38 -2.13 13.68 7.78
C ALA A 38 -0.97 12.69 7.95
N ALA A 39 -1.00 11.95 9.06
CA ALA A 39 -0.19 10.74 9.24
C ALA A 39 -1.02 9.51 8.85
N VAL A 40 -0.35 8.48 8.32
CA VAL A 40 -0.99 7.27 7.79
C VAL A 40 -0.23 6.04 8.22
N GLU A 41 -0.95 5.04 8.71
CA GLU A 41 -0.45 3.67 8.86
C GLU A 41 -1.00 2.81 7.72
N VAL A 42 -0.12 2.04 7.08
CA VAL A 42 -0.50 1.00 6.11
C VAL A 42 -0.09 -0.35 6.66
N GLN A 43 -1.04 -1.27 6.75
CA GLN A 43 -0.84 -2.62 7.26
C GLN A 43 -1.29 -3.65 6.23
N VAL A 44 -0.57 -4.77 6.14
CA VAL A 44 -1.08 -5.99 5.51
C VAL A 44 -2.28 -6.49 6.31
N ALA A 45 -3.39 -6.84 5.65
CA ALA A 45 -4.58 -7.30 6.37
C ALA A 45 -4.30 -8.58 7.18
N PRO A 46 -5.01 -8.79 8.32
CA PRO A 46 -4.86 -10.00 9.11
C PRO A 46 -5.02 -11.29 8.30
N GLY A 47 -4.12 -12.25 8.48
CA GLY A 47 -4.07 -13.52 7.74
C GLY A 47 -3.26 -13.47 6.45
N TRP A 48 -2.69 -12.31 6.09
CA TRP A 48 -1.87 -12.12 4.87
C TRP A 48 -0.40 -11.86 5.18
N GLU A 49 -0.01 -11.82 6.45
CA GLU A 49 1.32 -11.45 6.93
C GLU A 49 2.41 -12.44 6.53
N ASP A 50 2.09 -13.65 6.07
CA ASP A 50 3.07 -14.59 5.51
C ASP A 50 3.18 -14.51 3.97
N ARG A 51 2.25 -13.79 3.34
CA ARG A 51 2.06 -13.79 1.88
C ARG A 51 2.47 -12.49 1.21
N VAL A 52 2.40 -11.39 1.97
CA VAL A 52 2.57 -10.04 1.46
C VAL A 52 3.61 -9.30 2.29
N ARG A 53 4.46 -8.53 1.61
CA ARG A 53 5.27 -7.49 2.26
C ARG A 53 5.01 -6.15 1.61
N ILE A 54 5.25 -5.08 2.33
CA ILE A 54 5.08 -3.70 1.90
C ILE A 54 6.27 -2.85 2.36
N GLY A 55 6.42 -1.66 1.78
CA GLY A 55 7.56 -0.81 2.06
C GLY A 55 7.55 0.47 1.23
N TRP A 56 7.84 1.59 1.88
CA TRP A 56 8.04 2.90 1.28
C TRP A 56 9.35 3.49 1.78
N GLY A 57 10.09 4.15 0.88
CA GLY A 57 11.43 4.68 1.19
C GLY A 57 12.53 3.61 1.13
N GLY A 58 13.69 3.92 1.72
CA GLY A 58 14.93 3.14 1.57
C GLY A 58 15.11 1.99 2.56
N ALA A 59 14.05 1.54 3.26
CA ALA A 59 14.18 0.39 4.15
C ALA A 59 14.55 -0.86 3.35
N ALA A 60 15.73 -1.43 3.62
CA ALA A 60 16.27 -2.60 2.92
C ALA A 60 15.48 -3.89 3.20
N THR A 61 14.51 -3.86 4.12
CA THR A 61 13.75 -5.04 4.56
C THR A 61 12.26 -4.80 4.37
N PRO A 62 11.59 -5.58 3.50
CA PRO A 62 10.13 -5.55 3.36
C PRO A 62 9.45 -5.91 4.70
N VAL A 63 8.39 -5.18 5.05
CA VAL A 63 7.67 -5.29 6.34
C VAL A 63 6.18 -5.58 6.14
N THR A 64 5.42 -5.75 7.21
CA THR A 64 3.95 -5.91 7.18
C THR A 64 3.20 -4.66 7.61
N THR A 65 3.88 -3.69 8.22
CA THR A 65 3.32 -2.39 8.64
C THR A 65 4.28 -1.27 8.27
N VAL A 66 3.77 -0.17 7.71
CA VAL A 66 4.52 1.05 7.40
C VAL A 66 3.81 2.24 8.01
N GLN A 67 4.58 3.08 8.68
CA GLN A 67 4.14 4.39 9.17
C GLN A 67 4.63 5.48 8.23
N VAL A 68 3.72 6.37 7.86
CA VAL A 68 3.99 7.57 7.08
C VAL A 68 3.66 8.77 7.94
N GLU A 69 4.71 9.47 8.35
CA GLU A 69 4.58 10.69 9.14
C GLU A 69 3.97 11.84 8.33
N ALA A 70 3.28 12.73 9.04
CA ALA A 70 2.65 13.89 8.42
C ALA A 70 3.69 14.80 7.76
N CYS A 71 3.50 15.06 6.46
CA CYS A 71 4.22 16.15 5.80
C CYS A 71 3.65 17.50 6.26
N PRO A 72 4.50 18.48 6.61
CA PRO A 72 4.03 19.81 7.01
C PRO A 72 3.13 20.45 5.94
N ALA A 73 2.00 21.02 6.37
CA ALA A 73 1.11 21.76 5.48
C ALA A 73 1.69 23.16 5.23
N THR A 74 2.29 23.40 4.06
CA THR A 74 2.76 24.72 3.65
C THR A 74 1.59 25.54 3.08
N SER A 75 0.89 26.28 3.95
CA SER A 75 -0.17 27.30 3.70
C SER A 75 -1.31 27.02 2.71
N THR A 76 -1.28 25.92 1.95
CA THR A 76 -2.28 25.52 0.97
C THR A 76 -2.82 24.16 1.41
N SER A 77 -4.00 24.18 2.02
CA SER A 77 -4.71 23.02 2.58
C SER A 77 -5.18 21.98 1.54
N ALA A 78 -4.70 22.08 0.30
CA ALA A 78 -4.98 21.18 -0.83
C ALA A 78 -3.73 20.42 -1.33
N ALA A 79 -2.57 20.58 -0.70
CA ALA A 79 -1.35 19.89 -1.11
C ALA A 79 -1.41 18.39 -0.75
N TRP A 80 -1.01 17.54 -1.70
CA TRP A 80 -0.84 16.10 -1.53
C TRP A 80 0.65 15.76 -1.56
N SER A 81 1.08 14.89 -0.65
CA SER A 81 2.38 14.24 -0.69
C SER A 81 2.25 12.87 -1.34
N VAL A 82 3.26 12.50 -2.12
CA VAL A 82 3.33 11.17 -2.75
C VAL A 82 4.52 10.43 -2.19
N PHE A 83 4.25 9.29 -1.55
CA PHE A 83 5.26 8.37 -1.07
C PHE A 83 5.40 7.25 -2.09
N THR A 84 6.60 7.07 -2.66
CA THR A 84 6.87 5.98 -3.59
C THR A 84 7.38 4.76 -2.87
N GLY A 85 6.72 3.63 -3.08
CA GLY A 85 7.05 2.37 -2.46
C GLY A 85 6.42 1.24 -3.25
N GLY A 86 6.08 0.16 -2.58
CA GLY A 86 5.34 -0.90 -3.24
C GLY A 86 5.02 -2.09 -2.36
N THR A 87 4.59 -3.13 -3.05
CA THR A 87 4.12 -4.38 -2.47
C THR A 87 4.90 -5.53 -3.08
N TRP A 88 5.31 -6.46 -2.23
CA TRP A 88 5.87 -7.72 -2.65
C TRP A 88 4.89 -8.86 -2.44
N VAL A 89 4.91 -9.81 -3.39
CA VAL A 89 4.12 -11.04 -3.37
C VAL A 89 4.92 -12.22 -3.95
N ALA A 90 4.51 -13.46 -3.67
CA ALA A 90 5.10 -14.65 -4.27
C ALA A 90 4.61 -14.91 -5.72
N SER A 91 3.38 -14.49 -6.01
CA SER A 91 2.68 -14.64 -7.29
C SER A 91 1.68 -13.50 -7.48
N PRO A 92 1.24 -13.19 -8.71
CA PRO A 92 0.20 -12.18 -8.95
C PRO A 92 -1.05 -12.44 -8.11
N GLU A 93 -1.57 -11.41 -7.44
CA GLU A 93 -2.66 -11.55 -6.46
C GLU A 93 -3.39 -10.21 -6.18
N CYS A 94 -4.65 -10.30 -5.73
CA CYS A 94 -5.37 -9.18 -5.15
C CYS A 94 -5.05 -9.08 -3.65
N VAL A 95 -4.32 -8.03 -3.26
CA VAL A 95 -3.76 -7.88 -1.92
C VAL A 95 -4.65 -6.98 -1.04
N PRO A 96 -5.19 -7.47 0.09
CA PRO A 96 -5.90 -6.63 1.04
C PRO A 96 -4.91 -5.91 1.97
N LEU A 97 -5.08 -4.59 2.07
CA LEU A 97 -4.35 -3.71 2.97
C LEU A 97 -5.33 -2.96 3.87
N MET A 98 -4.96 -2.76 5.12
CA MET A 98 -5.67 -1.88 6.04
C MET A 98 -4.93 -0.55 6.12
N ILE A 99 -5.64 0.55 5.87
CA ILE A 99 -5.09 1.90 5.95
C ILE A 99 -5.76 2.65 7.09
N TRP A 100 -4.97 3.16 8.01
CA TRP A 100 -5.42 4.02 9.09
C TRP A 100 -4.99 5.46 8.85
N ALA A 101 -5.95 6.39 8.92
CA ALA A 101 -5.68 7.82 8.85
C ALA A 101 -6.71 8.56 9.70
N GLU A 102 -6.27 9.52 10.50
CA GLU A 102 -7.14 10.40 11.31
C GLU A 102 -8.15 9.60 12.18
N GLY A 103 -7.71 8.49 12.76
CA GLY A 103 -8.55 7.62 13.60
C GLY A 103 -9.58 6.78 12.86
N ARG A 104 -9.54 6.75 11.52
CA ARG A 104 -10.43 5.94 10.68
C ARG A 104 -9.63 4.85 9.96
N GLN A 105 -10.25 3.69 9.77
CA GLN A 105 -9.67 2.53 9.10
C GLN A 105 -10.45 2.20 7.84
N VAL A 106 -9.76 1.95 6.73
CA VAL A 106 -10.36 1.41 5.49
C VAL A 106 -9.56 0.22 5.00
N GLU A 107 -10.28 -0.78 4.49
CA GLU A 107 -9.70 -1.86 3.71
C GLU A 107 -9.59 -1.43 2.24
N VAL A 108 -8.41 -1.61 1.67
CA VAL A 108 -8.12 -1.42 0.25
C VAL A 108 -7.71 -2.76 -0.33
N ARG A 109 -8.22 -3.05 -1.53
CA ARG A 109 -7.80 -4.22 -2.31
C ARG A 109 -6.95 -3.77 -3.49
N LEU A 110 -5.66 -4.08 -3.42
CA LEU A 110 -4.66 -3.67 -4.40
C LEU A 110 -4.45 -4.79 -5.42
N ALA A 111 -4.77 -4.52 -6.68
CA ALA A 111 -4.61 -5.48 -7.77
C ALA A 111 -3.13 -5.58 -8.19
N VAL A 112 -2.38 -6.56 -7.65
CA VAL A 112 -0.96 -6.79 -7.96
C VAL A 112 -0.82 -7.88 -9.01
N GLY A 113 -0.84 -7.50 -10.29
CA GLY A 113 -0.75 -8.44 -11.42
C GLY A 113 -1.96 -9.34 -11.62
N ALA A 114 -2.94 -9.31 -10.71
CA ALA A 114 -4.22 -9.98 -10.82
C ALA A 114 -5.34 -8.98 -10.47
N VAL A 115 -6.46 -9.05 -11.20
CA VAL A 115 -7.63 -8.24 -10.89
C VAL A 115 -8.21 -8.64 -9.53
N CYS A 116 -8.71 -7.65 -8.80
CA CYS A 116 -9.51 -7.92 -7.61
C CYS A 116 -10.94 -8.20 -8.04
N ASP A 117 -11.43 -9.41 -7.82
CA ASP A 117 -12.85 -9.72 -8.06
C ASP A 117 -13.73 -8.79 -7.21
N GLU A 118 -14.79 -8.21 -7.77
CA GLU A 118 -15.77 -7.46 -6.99
C GLU A 118 -16.60 -8.44 -6.13
N SER A 119 -16.07 -8.89 -4.99
CA SER A 119 -16.88 -9.64 -4.04
C SER A 119 -17.82 -8.69 -3.29
N PRO A 120 -19.13 -8.99 -3.20
CA PRO A 120 -20.15 -8.04 -2.81
C PRO A 120 -20.00 -7.66 -1.35
N THR A 121 -20.19 -6.38 -1.06
CA THR A 121 -20.49 -5.87 0.28
C THR A 121 -21.61 -6.73 0.88
N ARG A 122 -21.34 -7.43 1.98
CA ARG A 122 -22.37 -8.07 2.81
C ARG A 122 -22.40 -7.39 4.16
#